data_AF-A0A9D6IF82-F1
#
_entry.id   AF-A0A9D6IF82-F1
#
_cell.length_a   1.000
_cell.length_b   1.000
_cell.length_c   1.000
_cell.angle_alpha   90.00
_cell.angle_beta   90.00
_cell.angle_gamma   90.00
#
_symmetry.space_group_name_H-M   'P 1'
#
loop_
_entity.id
_entity.type
_entity.pdbx_description
1 polymer ?
#
loop_
_entity_poly.entity_id
_entity_poly.type
_entity_poly.pdbx_seq_one_letter_code
_entity_poly.pdbx_strand_id
1 'polypeptide(L)'
;MRWLFSVRFHLIAALALCILGAAGLWWGLTDRQHTWLRWLACWMLACNVVTFVYYGLDKWLAMRTFFFRIPEVTLHTLAAVGGSPAALLAMWIFRHKTIKASFRILFWVIVGAQIALSAYVAKLLWWN
;
A
#
# COMPACT_ATOMS: atom_id res chain seq x y z
N MET A 1 8.71 -17.90 -17.70
CA MET A 1 7.81 -18.06 -16.53
C MET A 1 8.39 -17.64 -15.17
N ARG A 2 9.72 -17.39 -15.01
CA ARG A 2 10.30 -16.95 -13.70
C ARG A 2 9.84 -15.57 -13.20
N TRP A 3 9.42 -14.68 -14.11
CA TRP A 3 9.01 -13.31 -13.78
C TRP A 3 7.67 -13.22 -13.03
N LEU A 4 6.63 -13.91 -13.52
CA LEU A 4 5.30 -13.93 -12.89
C LEU A 4 5.32 -14.53 -11.47
N PHE A 5 6.19 -15.51 -11.22
CA PHE A 5 6.32 -16.16 -9.92
C PHE A 5 6.87 -15.21 -8.85
N SER A 6 7.84 -14.36 -9.23
CA SER A 6 8.37 -13.32 -8.35
C SER A 6 7.31 -12.28 -8.01
N VAL A 7 6.51 -11.83 -9.00
CA VAL A 7 5.45 -10.82 -8.74
C VAL A 7 4.39 -11.34 -7.79
N ARG A 8 3.87 -12.55 -8.06
CA ARG A 8 2.84 -13.19 -7.21
C ARG A 8 3.34 -13.39 -5.79
N PHE A 9 4.58 -13.83 -5.61
CA PHE A 9 5.18 -14.00 -4.30
C PHE A 9 5.27 -12.70 -3.50
N HIS A 10 5.80 -11.61 -4.10
CA HIS A 10 5.89 -10.32 -3.42
C HIS A 10 4.52 -9.73 -3.11
N LEU A 11 3.53 -9.91 -3.99
CA LEU A 11 2.15 -9.49 -3.75
C LEU A 11 1.52 -10.24 -2.58
N ILE A 12 1.59 -11.58 -2.60
CA ILE A 12 1.03 -12.43 -1.54
C ILE A 12 1.71 -12.12 -0.21
N ALA A 13 3.03 -11.98 -0.20
CA ALA A 13 3.78 -11.62 1.00
C ALA A 13 3.40 -10.24 1.54
N ALA A 14 3.31 -9.22 0.67
CA ALA A 14 2.91 -7.88 1.07
C ALA A 14 1.48 -7.83 1.63
N LEU A 15 0.53 -8.49 0.97
CA LEU A 15 -0.86 -8.58 1.45
C LEU A 15 -0.97 -9.37 2.75
N ALA A 16 -0.22 -10.47 2.88
CA ALA A 16 -0.15 -11.23 4.12
C ALA A 16 0.40 -10.39 5.27
N LEU A 17 1.43 -9.58 5.04
CA LEU A 17 1.97 -8.65 6.04
C LEU A 17 0.95 -7.59 6.46
N CYS A 18 0.17 -7.04 5.52
CA CYS A 18 -0.93 -6.12 5.85
C CYS A 18 -1.99 -6.80 6.73
N ILE A 19 -2.41 -8.02 6.37
CA ILE A 19 -3.41 -8.79 7.11
C ILE A 19 -2.91 -9.15 8.50
N LEU A 20 -1.69 -9.68 8.61
CA LEU A 20 -1.07 -10.04 9.88
C LEU A 20 -0.81 -8.82 10.77
N GLY A 21 -0.35 -7.72 10.19
CA GLY A 21 -0.15 -6.45 10.90
C GLY A 21 -1.47 -5.89 11.44
N ALA A 22 -2.52 -5.90 10.62
CA ALA A 22 -3.86 -5.47 11.05
C ALA A 22 -4.43 -6.38 12.13
N ALA A 23 -4.28 -7.71 12.01
CA ALA A 23 -4.75 -8.68 13.00
C ALA A 23 -3.97 -8.59 14.31
N GLY A 24 -2.66 -8.36 14.26
CA GLY A 24 -1.82 -8.15 15.45
C GLY A 24 -2.14 -6.85 16.18
N LEU A 25 -2.32 -5.75 15.43
CA LEU A 25 -2.78 -4.47 15.98
C LEU A 25 -4.18 -4.61 16.59
N TRP A 26 -5.08 -5.31 15.91
CA TRP A 26 -6.41 -5.59 16.41
C TRP A 26 -6.36 -6.36 17.74
N TRP A 27 -5.60 -7.46 17.78
CA TRP A 27 -5.45 -8.31 18.96
C TRP A 27 -4.80 -7.59 20.14
N GLY A 28 -3.79 -6.74 19.88
CA GLY A 28 -3.04 -6.06 20.93
C GLY A 28 -3.67 -4.75 21.42
N LEU A 29 -4.46 -4.07 20.60
CA LEU A 29 -4.99 -2.72 20.90
C LEU A 29 -6.50 -2.69 21.20
N THR A 30 -7.21 -3.81 21.07
CA THR A 30 -8.68 -3.81 21.14
C THR A 30 -9.21 -4.68 22.27
N ASP A 31 -9.52 -4.04 23.40
CA ASP A 31 -10.27 -4.65 24.49
C ASP A 31 -11.77 -4.73 24.11
N ARG A 32 -12.26 -5.97 23.93
CA ARG A 32 -13.63 -6.53 23.82
C ARG A 32 -14.82 -5.74 23.20
N GLN A 33 -14.69 -4.56 22.62
CA GLN A 33 -15.81 -3.87 21.95
C GLN A 33 -15.54 -3.59 20.47
N HIS A 34 -16.27 -4.31 19.62
CA HIS A 34 -16.15 -4.30 18.17
C HIS A 34 -16.81 -3.06 17.55
N THR A 35 -16.03 -2.02 17.28
CA THR A 35 -16.39 -0.99 16.28
C THR A 35 -15.62 -1.24 14.99
N TRP A 36 -16.35 -1.31 13.87
CA TRP A 36 -15.81 -1.47 12.51
C TRP A 36 -14.77 -0.40 12.14
N LEU A 37 -14.87 0.79 12.74
CA LEU A 37 -13.91 1.89 12.58
C LEU A 37 -12.50 1.55 13.08
N ARG A 38 -12.38 0.80 14.19
CA ARG A 38 -11.07 0.41 14.74
C ARG A 38 -10.37 -0.61 13.85
N TRP A 39 -11.14 -1.52 13.24
CA TRP A 39 -10.62 -2.45 12.23
C TRP A 39 -10.05 -1.70 11.03
N LEU A 40 -10.81 -0.72 10.51
CA LEU A 40 -10.37 0.11 9.39
C LEU A 40 -9.08 0.87 9.73
N ALA A 41 -9.00 1.45 10.92
CA ALA A 41 -7.81 2.17 11.39
C ALA A 41 -6.57 1.26 11.47
N CYS A 42 -6.70 0.06 12.06
CA CYS A 42 -5.61 -0.91 12.12
C CYS A 42 -5.15 -1.36 10.73
N TRP A 43 -6.10 -1.59 9.82
CA TRP A 43 -5.82 -1.91 8.43
C TRP A 43 -5.04 -0.80 7.72
N MET A 44 -5.54 0.44 7.79
CA MET A 44 -4.87 1.58 7.15
C MET A 44 -3.46 1.79 7.70
N LEU A 45 -3.26 1.63 9.01
CA LEU A 45 -1.95 1.80 9.63
C LEU A 45 -0.97 0.71 9.17
N ALA A 46 -1.39 -0.57 9.20
CA ALA A 46 -0.59 -1.68 8.70
C ALA A 46 -0.23 -1.51 7.21
N CYS A 47 -1.20 -1.17 6.35
CA CYS A 47 -0.96 -0.95 4.93
C CYS A 47 0.03 0.20 4.67
N ASN A 48 -0.07 1.30 5.41
CA ASN A 48 0.85 2.43 5.26
C ASN A 48 2.28 2.06 5.67
N VAL A 49 2.46 1.36 6.80
CA VAL A 49 3.79 0.89 7.25
C VAL A 49 4.41 -0.07 6.24
N VAL A 50 3.66 -1.11 5.82
CA VAL A 50 4.15 -2.08 4.82
C VAL A 50 4.52 -1.39 3.51
N THR A 51 3.69 -0.44 3.05
CA THR A 51 3.95 0.31 1.82
C THR A 51 5.24 1.12 1.92
N PHE A 52 5.44 1.84 3.03
CA PHE A 52 6.66 2.61 3.25
C PHE A 52 7.91 1.73 3.23
N VAL A 53 7.86 0.59 3.92
CA VAL A 53 8.97 -0.37 3.98
C VAL A 53 9.28 -0.93 2.59
N TYR A 54 8.27 -1.32 1.81
CA TYR A 54 8.48 -1.84 0.45
C TYR A 54 9.12 -0.82 -0.49
N TYR A 55 8.74 0.46 -0.41
CA TYR A 55 9.39 1.53 -1.18
C TYR A 55 10.83 1.78 -0.72
N GLY A 56 11.09 1.71 0.59
CA GLY A 56 12.44 1.81 1.13
C GLY A 56 13.34 0.64 0.72
N LEU A 57 12.80 -0.58 0.74
CA LEU A 57 13.47 -1.78 0.25
C LEU A 57 13.77 -1.65 -1.24
N ASP A 58 12.82 -1.22 -2.08
CA ASP A 58 13.08 -1.01 -3.52
C ASP A 58 14.29 -0.10 -3.76
N LYS A 59 14.40 1.00 -3.00
CA LYS A 59 15.57 1.90 -3.07
C LYS A 59 16.85 1.20 -2.62
N TRP A 60 16.82 0.49 -1.48
CA TRP A 60 18.00 -0.19 -0.93
C TRP A 60 18.52 -1.29 -1.86
N LEU A 61 17.62 -2.10 -2.43
CA LEU A 61 17.96 -3.12 -3.41
C LEU A 61 18.49 -2.49 -4.71
N ALA A 62 17.93 -1.36 -5.16
CA ALA A 62 18.44 -0.63 -6.33
C ALA A 62 19.85 -0.05 -6.12
N MET A 63 20.22 0.32 -4.88
CA MET A 63 21.55 0.85 -4.57
C MET A 63 22.62 -0.24 -4.40
N ARG A 64 22.24 -1.46 -4.00
CA ARG A 64 23.18 -2.59 -3.77
C ARG A 64 23.34 -3.53 -4.97
N THR A 65 22.84 -3.15 -6.15
CA THR A 65 22.96 -3.93 -7.40
C THR A 65 22.44 -5.37 -7.25
N PHE A 66 21.48 -5.59 -6.34
CA PHE A 66 20.87 -6.90 -6.17
C PHE A 66 19.92 -7.17 -7.35
N PHE A 67 20.03 -8.35 -7.96
CA PHE A 67 19.20 -8.77 -9.11
C PHE A 67 17.69 -8.90 -8.79
N PHE A 68 17.28 -8.64 -7.55
CA PHE A 68 15.90 -8.63 -7.12
C PHE A 68 15.35 -7.20 -7.16
N ARG A 69 14.78 -6.80 -8.30
CA ARG A 69 13.96 -5.58 -8.36
C ARG A 69 12.53 -5.89 -7.90
N ILE A 70 11.97 -5.02 -7.06
CA ILE A 70 10.57 -5.11 -6.68
C ILE A 70 9.72 -4.71 -7.90
N PRO A 71 8.71 -5.52 -8.28
CA PRO A 71 7.83 -5.19 -9.39
C PRO A 71 7.04 -3.91 -9.14
N GLU A 72 6.90 -3.06 -10.16
CA GLU A 72 6.10 -1.83 -10.06
C GLU A 72 4.63 -2.13 -9.73
N VAL A 73 4.12 -3.27 -10.22
CA VAL A 73 2.76 -3.75 -9.91
C VAL A 73 2.56 -3.91 -8.40
N THR A 74 3.52 -4.47 -7.66
CA THR A 74 3.40 -4.67 -6.21
C THR A 74 3.28 -3.34 -5.47
N LEU A 75 4.07 -2.34 -5.87
CA LEU A 75 4.04 -1.00 -5.29
C LEU A 75 2.71 -0.28 -5.55
N HIS A 76 2.19 -0.39 -6.77
CA HIS A 76 0.88 0.16 -7.12
C HIS A 76 -0.27 -0.55 -6.40
N THR A 77 -0.18 -1.87 -6.22
CA THR A 77 -1.21 -2.63 -5.51
C THR A 77 -1.26 -2.23 -4.03
N LEU A 78 -0.09 -2.06 -3.39
CA LEU A 78 0.01 -1.54 -2.01
C LEU A 78 -0.59 -0.13 -1.87
N ALA A 79 -0.33 0.75 -2.83
CA ALA A 79 -0.96 2.07 -2.88
C ALA A 79 -2.50 1.97 -3.02
N ALA A 80 -2.99 1.07 -3.88
CA ALA A 80 -4.41 0.87 -4.13
C ALA A 80 -5.18 0.30 -2.94
N VAL A 81 -4.55 -0.57 -2.14
CA VAL A 81 -5.16 -1.22 -0.98
C VAL A 81 -5.29 -0.29 0.24
N GLY A 82 -4.66 0.90 0.20
CA GLY A 82 -4.80 1.93 1.25
C GLY A 82 -3.48 2.55 1.70
N GLY A 83 -2.35 2.14 1.11
CA GLY A 83 -1.03 2.70 1.41
C GLY A 83 -0.65 3.95 0.60
N SER A 84 -1.58 4.56 -0.14
CA SER A 84 -1.29 5.70 -1.02
C SER A 84 -0.64 6.91 -0.31
N PRO A 85 -1.00 7.28 0.94
CA PRO A 85 -0.29 8.35 1.66
C PRO A 85 1.17 7.99 1.97
N ALA A 86 1.42 6.76 2.45
CA ALA A 86 2.76 6.28 2.70
C ALA A 86 3.59 6.12 1.41
N ALA A 87 2.96 5.73 0.30
CA ALA A 87 3.61 5.68 -1.01
C ALA A 87 4.06 7.07 -1.47
N LEU A 88 3.22 8.10 -1.30
CA LEU A 88 3.60 9.50 -1.58
C LEU A 88 4.75 9.95 -0.71
N LEU A 89 4.67 9.73 0.60
CA LEU A 89 5.73 10.08 1.54
C LEU A 89 7.04 9.38 1.19
N ALA A 90 6.98 8.09 0.87
CA ALA A 90 8.13 7.31 0.47
C ALA A 90 8.74 7.82 -0.84
N MET A 91 7.93 8.15 -1.85
CA MET A 91 8.42 8.77 -3.10
C MET A 91 9.14 10.09 -2.83
N TRP A 92 8.61 10.91 -1.91
CA TRP A 92 9.18 12.21 -1.57
C TRP A 92 10.50 12.09 -0.79
N ILE A 93 10.54 11.22 0.23
CA ILE A 93 11.73 10.98 1.07
C ILE A 93 12.83 10.27 0.28
N PHE A 94 12.48 9.22 -0.45
CA PHE A 94 13.46 8.41 -1.15
C PHE A 94 13.90 9.03 -2.47
N ARG A 95 13.14 9.99 -3.02
CA ARG A 95 13.31 10.57 -4.36
C ARG A 95 13.51 9.49 -5.43
N HIS A 96 12.90 8.33 -5.21
CA HIS A 96 13.04 7.14 -6.04
C HIS A 96 11.78 6.97 -6.88
N LYS A 97 11.94 6.65 -8.17
CA LYS A 97 10.86 6.49 -9.16
C LYS A 97 9.94 7.71 -9.35
N THR A 98 10.48 8.92 -9.22
CA THR A 98 9.77 10.19 -9.50
C THR A 98 9.81 10.62 -10.98
N ILE A 99 10.76 10.07 -11.76
CA ILE A 99 11.03 10.48 -13.15
C ILE A 99 10.25 9.65 -14.17
N LYS A 100 9.93 8.38 -13.87
CA LYS A 100 9.17 7.52 -14.79
C LYS A 100 7.71 7.98 -14.88
N ALA A 101 7.33 8.53 -16.02
CA ALA A 101 5.98 9.01 -16.29
C ALA A 101 4.91 7.91 -16.12
N SER A 102 5.17 6.69 -16.61
CA SER A 102 4.25 5.56 -16.48
C SER A 102 3.91 5.22 -15.03
N PHE A 103 4.90 5.24 -14.15
CA PHE A 103 4.73 5.00 -12.71
C PHE A 103 3.90 6.13 -12.08
N ARG A 104 4.23 7.39 -12.41
CA ARG A 104 3.53 8.55 -11.84
C ARG A 104 2.06 8.61 -12.28
N ILE A 105 1.78 8.35 -13.55
CA ILE A 105 0.42 8.33 -14.10
C ILE A 105 -0.41 7.27 -13.38
N LEU A 106 0.09 6.03 -13.30
CA LEU A 106 -0.67 4.95 -12.66
C LEU A 106 -0.90 5.21 -11.17
N PHE A 107 0.09 5.79 -10.49
CA PHE A 107 -0.06 6.22 -9.09
C PHE A 107 -1.19 7.25 -8.92
N TRP A 108 -1.20 8.32 -9.73
CA TRP A 108 -2.24 9.35 -9.63
C TRP A 108 -3.62 8.86 -10.05
N VAL A 109 -3.70 7.91 -11.00
CA VAL A 109 -4.96 7.23 -11.34
C VAL A 109 -5.53 6.50 -10.13
N ILE A 110 -4.67 5.79 -9.38
CA ILE A 110 -5.09 5.09 -8.15
C ILE A 110 -5.59 6.08 -7.09
N VAL A 111 -4.85 7.17 -6.85
CA VAL A 111 -5.26 8.21 -5.89
C VAL A 111 -6.58 8.84 -6.31
N GLY A 112 -6.73 9.19 -7.59
CA GLY A 112 -7.98 9.74 -8.13
C GLY A 112 -9.16 8.78 -7.98
N ALA A 113 -8.95 7.50 -8.26
CA ALA A 113 -9.97 6.47 -8.07
C ALA A 113 -10.38 6.31 -6.60
N GLN A 114 -9.42 6.35 -5.67
CA GLN A 114 -9.72 6.30 -4.22
C GLN A 114 -10.51 7.52 -3.75
N ILE A 115 -10.15 8.72 -4.20
CA ILE A 115 -10.90 9.94 -3.88
C ILE A 115 -12.32 9.87 -4.45
N ALA A 116 -12.48 9.46 -5.72
CA ALA A 116 -13.77 9.33 -6.37
C ALA A 116 -14.67 8.30 -5.65
N LEU A 117 -14.12 7.14 -5.29
CA LEU A 117 -14.84 6.12 -4.54
C LEU A 117 -15.25 6.63 -3.15
N SER A 118 -14.35 7.31 -2.44
CA SER A 118 -14.62 7.86 -1.11
C SER A 118 -15.71 8.93 -1.18
N ALA A 119 -15.67 9.81 -2.19
CA ALA A 119 -16.70 10.82 -2.43
C ALA A 119 -18.05 10.19 -2.79
N TYR A 120 -18.05 9.11 -3.60
CA TYR A 120 -19.27 8.38 -3.94
C TYR A 120 -19.91 7.72 -2.72
N VAL A 121 -19.11 7.06 -1.87
CA VAL A 121 -19.58 6.46 -0.61
C VAL A 121 -20.11 7.53 0.33
N ALA A 122 -19.40 8.66 0.48
CA ALA A 122 -19.86 9.78 1.30
C ALA A 122 -21.19 10.35 0.79
N LYS A 123 -21.35 10.52 -0.53
CA LYS A 123 -22.60 10.96 -1.14
C LYS A 123 -23.74 9.96 -0.88
N LEU A 124 -23.47 8.66 -1.00
CA LEU A 124 -24.46 7.61 -0.76
C LEU A 124 -24.91 7.59 0.70
N LEU A 125 -23.96 7.72 1.64
CA LEU A 125 -24.24 7.80 3.07
C LEU A 125 -24.96 9.08 3.48
N TRP A 126 -24.72 10.19 2.77
CA TRP A 126 -25.39 11.47 3.03
C TRP A 126 -26.82 11.51 2.49
N TRP A 127 -27.10 10.77 1.41
CA TRP A 127 -28.41 10.75 0.75
C TRP A 127 -29.36 9.67 1.30
N ASN A 128 -28.92 8.86 2.26
CA ASN A 128 -29.68 7.75 2.84
C ASN A 128 -29.98 8.02 4.33
#